data_AF-A0A8K0GSZ5-F1
#
_entry.id   AF-A0A8K0GSZ5-F1
#
_cell.length_a   1.000
_cell.length_b   1.000
_cell.length_c   1.000
_cell.angle_alpha   90.00
_cell.angle_beta   90.00
_cell.angle_gamma   90.00
#
_symmetry.space_group_name_H-M   'P 1'
#
loop_
_entity.id
_entity.type
_entity.pdbx_description
1 polymer ?
#
loop_
_entity_poly.entity_id
_entity_poly.type
_entity_poly.pdbx_seq_one_letter_code
_entity_poly.pdbx_strand_id
1 'polypeptide(L)'
;MNTYLPPPTSTSNNNPYVHYSSAHVSSSSGNRPMVKMFGMFNRCGKRVEDATRKAEVIADNVWHHLKLSPSFTDAAMARIAQGTKVLTEGGQDKVFHQTFQNLPGEKLLNSYVCYLSTSSGPVIGTLYISNKRIAFCSDSPLCYYPSTGNPEWMHYKVVIQNEKVRSVNPTSNRWNPSEKYIHIVTRDDHEFWFMGFISYDKALNNLTQVLHQSPADHNPERQHLR
;
A
#
# COMPACT_ATOMS: atom_id res chain seq x y z
N MET A 1 10.59 -8.60 14.88
CA MET A 1 11.51 -9.24 13.91
C MET A 1 11.64 -8.29 12.73
N ASN A 2 12.86 -7.87 12.38
CA ASN A 2 13.12 -7.01 11.23
C ASN A 2 12.72 -7.75 9.94
N THR A 3 11.91 -7.13 9.09
CA THR A 3 11.50 -7.67 7.80
C THR A 3 12.65 -7.57 6.80
N TYR A 4 13.43 -8.64 6.69
CA TYR A 4 14.48 -8.78 5.70
C TYR A 4 13.86 -9.15 4.34
N LEU A 5 14.19 -8.41 3.29
CA LEU A 5 13.93 -8.84 1.92
C LEU A 5 15.14 -9.59 1.38
N PRO A 6 14.93 -10.72 0.66
CA PRO A 6 16.01 -11.38 -0.06
C PRO A 6 16.58 -10.46 -1.15
N PRO A 7 17.85 -10.65 -1.54
CA PRO A 7 18.48 -9.81 -2.56
C PRO A 7 17.74 -9.85 -3.90
N PRO A 8 17.64 -8.72 -4.64
CA PRO A 8 17.38 -8.76 -6.07
C PRO A 8 18.54 -9.49 -6.73
N THR A 9 18.40 -10.81 -6.88
CA THR A 9 19.37 -11.64 -7.58
C THR A 9 19.19 -11.42 -9.08
N SER A 10 20.30 -11.20 -9.78
CA SER A 10 20.34 -10.91 -11.22
C SER A 10 19.97 -12.10 -12.11
N THR A 11 19.46 -13.21 -11.58
CA THR A 11 19.07 -14.37 -12.38
C THR A 11 18.10 -15.28 -11.63
N SER A 12 16.89 -15.42 -12.20
CA SER A 12 15.76 -16.32 -11.84
C SER A 12 14.59 -15.67 -11.08
N ASN A 13 13.51 -15.36 -11.83
CA ASN A 13 12.19 -14.84 -11.41
C ASN A 13 12.10 -13.38 -10.92
N ASN A 14 12.54 -12.44 -11.75
CA ASN A 14 12.16 -11.03 -11.58
C ASN A 14 10.66 -10.86 -11.91
N ASN A 15 9.81 -10.86 -10.88
CA ASN A 15 8.41 -10.47 -11.02
C ASN A 15 8.36 -9.04 -11.60
N PRO A 16 7.85 -8.84 -12.84
CA PRO A 16 7.99 -7.59 -13.58
C PRO A 16 7.15 -6.44 -13.00
N TYR A 17 6.30 -6.74 -12.04
CA TYR A 17 5.45 -5.78 -11.35
C TYR A 17 6.09 -5.23 -10.07
N VAL A 18 7.15 -5.88 -9.55
CA VAL A 18 7.80 -5.50 -8.30
C VAL A 18 8.96 -4.55 -8.58
N HIS A 19 8.99 -3.42 -7.89
CA HIS A 19 10.02 -2.40 -8.03
C HIS A 19 10.56 -1.97 -6.67
N TYR A 20 11.80 -1.51 -6.67
CA TYR A 20 12.48 -0.94 -5.50
C TYR A 20 12.92 0.47 -5.81
N SER A 21 12.75 1.39 -4.85
CA SER A 21 13.29 2.74 -4.98
C SER A 21 13.95 3.18 -3.68
N SER A 22 15.15 3.76 -3.82
CA SER A 22 15.95 4.23 -2.69
C SER A 22 15.19 5.27 -1.88
N ALA A 23 15.24 5.13 -0.57
CA ALA A 23 14.87 6.22 0.31
C ALA A 23 15.91 7.34 0.11
N HIS A 24 15.53 8.43 -0.57
CA HIS A 24 16.37 9.61 -0.67
C HIS A 24 16.74 10.07 0.76
N VAL A 25 18.00 9.88 1.14
CA VAL A 25 18.57 10.53 2.32
C VAL A 25 18.94 11.93 1.85
N SER A 26 18.09 12.91 2.11
CA SER A 26 18.49 14.31 2.00
C SER A 26 19.75 14.49 2.86
N SER A 27 20.88 14.77 2.21
CA SER A 27 22.16 15.00 2.87
C SER A 27 22.09 16.30 3.67
N SER A 28 21.63 16.22 4.92
CA SER A 28 22.04 17.16 5.95
C SER A 28 22.80 16.36 7.01
N SER A 29 24.09 16.65 7.12
CA SER A 29 24.91 16.21 8.24
C SER A 29 24.24 16.61 9.56
N GLY A 30 24.28 15.70 10.55
CA GLY A 30 23.96 16.02 11.94
C GLY A 30 22.65 15.45 12.47
N ASN A 31 22.77 14.36 13.21
CA ASN A 31 21.90 13.93 14.32
C ASN A 31 20.40 13.67 14.07
N ARG A 32 20.04 12.41 14.34
CA ARG A 32 18.71 11.81 14.56
C ARG A 32 17.66 12.80 15.11
N PRO A 33 16.68 13.25 14.30
CA PRO A 33 15.57 14.09 14.76
C PRO A 33 14.44 13.29 15.45
N MET A 34 14.45 11.96 15.38
CA MET A 34 13.30 11.15 15.81
C MET A 34 13.16 10.98 17.33
N VAL A 35 14.19 11.27 18.12
CA VAL A 35 14.18 11.03 19.58
C VAL A 35 13.64 12.23 20.39
N LYS A 36 13.65 13.45 19.82
CA LYS A 36 13.26 14.66 20.56
C LYS A 36 11.76 14.96 20.57
N MET A 37 10.96 14.28 19.74
CA MET A 37 9.52 14.55 19.64
C MET A 37 8.65 13.64 20.53
N PHE A 38 9.27 12.77 21.35
CA PHE A 38 8.56 11.90 22.31
C PHE A 38 8.21 12.61 23.64
N GLY A 39 8.74 13.81 23.89
CA GLY A 39 8.57 14.51 25.16
C GLY A 39 7.29 15.36 25.32
N MET A 40 6.45 15.49 24.29
CA MET A 40 5.41 16.55 24.26
C MET A 40 3.95 16.10 24.16
N PHE A 41 3.64 14.79 24.16
CA PHE A 41 2.24 14.31 24.08
C PHE A 41 1.75 13.53 25.31
N ASN A 42 2.30 13.82 26.49
CA ASN A 42 1.74 13.36 27.78
C ASN A 42 0.88 14.46 28.44
N ARG A 43 -0.17 14.93 27.77
CA ARG A 43 -1.29 15.63 28.46
C ARG A 43 -2.47 15.90 27.52
N CYS A 44 -3.51 15.07 27.61
CA CYS A 44 -4.88 15.56 27.74
C CYS A 44 -5.83 14.40 27.99
N GLY A 45 -6.35 14.31 29.21
CA GLY A 45 -7.49 13.47 29.53
C GLY A 45 -8.73 14.35 29.70
N LYS A 46 -9.83 13.98 29.04
CA LYS A 46 -11.15 13.64 29.61
C LYS A 46 -12.31 13.98 28.66
N ARG A 47 -13.21 12.98 28.55
CA ARG A 47 -14.65 12.95 28.21
C ARG A 47 -15.06 13.23 26.76
N VAL A 48 -15.75 12.25 26.15
CA VAL A 48 -17.20 12.27 25.83
C VAL A 48 -17.64 10.82 25.58
N GLU A 49 -18.69 10.38 26.28
CA GLU A 49 -19.16 8.99 26.39
C GLU A 49 -20.19 8.60 25.30
N ASP A 50 -20.40 9.44 24.28
CA ASP A 50 -21.42 9.22 23.23
C ASP A 50 -20.85 8.96 21.83
N ALA A 51 -19.52 8.91 21.66
CA ALA A 51 -18.85 8.63 20.37
C ALA A 51 -18.47 7.14 20.18
N THR A 52 -18.79 6.30 21.15
CA THR A 52 -18.06 5.04 21.43
C THR A 52 -18.31 3.97 20.38
N ARG A 53 -19.54 3.72 19.94
CA ARG A 53 -19.82 2.56 19.05
C ARG A 53 -19.25 2.67 17.62
N LYS A 54 -19.14 3.89 17.07
CA LYS A 54 -18.51 4.09 15.74
C LYS A 54 -16.99 4.25 15.85
N ALA A 55 -16.49 4.82 16.94
CA ALA A 55 -15.06 4.94 17.21
C ALA A 55 -14.43 3.60 17.61
N GLU A 56 -15.14 2.73 18.33
CA GLU A 56 -14.70 1.38 18.70
C GLU A 56 -14.47 0.53 17.45
N VAL A 57 -15.42 0.47 16.51
CA VAL A 57 -15.20 -0.30 15.26
C VAL A 57 -14.04 0.26 14.43
N ILE A 58 -13.84 1.58 14.40
CA ILE A 58 -12.71 2.21 13.70
C ILE A 58 -11.39 1.92 14.44
N ALA A 59 -11.39 2.01 15.77
CA ALA A 59 -10.22 1.74 16.61
C ALA A 59 -9.86 0.25 16.58
N ASP A 60 -10.84 -0.65 16.63
CA ASP A 60 -10.67 -2.10 16.52
C ASP A 60 -10.15 -2.49 15.14
N ASN A 61 -10.69 -1.89 14.07
CA ASN A 61 -10.19 -2.11 12.72
C ASN A 61 -8.74 -1.62 12.55
N VAL A 62 -8.40 -0.45 13.11
CA VAL A 62 -7.02 0.06 13.11
C VAL A 62 -6.11 -0.78 14.01
N TRP A 63 -6.64 -1.29 15.12
CA TRP A 63 -5.90 -2.13 16.07
C TRP A 63 -5.57 -3.49 15.47
N HIS A 64 -6.55 -4.15 14.86
CA HIS A 64 -6.36 -5.39 14.12
C HIS A 64 -5.44 -5.18 12.90
N HIS A 65 -5.57 -4.05 12.20
CA HIS A 65 -4.67 -3.67 11.11
C HIS A 65 -3.21 -3.71 11.56
N LEU A 66 -2.87 -3.00 12.65
CA LEU A 66 -1.49 -2.92 13.12
C LEU A 66 -0.93 -4.24 13.65
N LYS A 67 -1.79 -5.14 14.16
CA LYS A 67 -1.39 -6.49 14.62
C LYS A 67 -0.92 -7.42 13.50
N LEU A 68 -1.22 -7.12 12.24
CA LEU A 68 -0.75 -7.92 11.10
C LEU A 68 0.75 -7.74 10.82
N SER A 69 1.38 -6.73 11.44
CA SER A 69 2.83 -6.52 11.37
C SER A 69 3.58 -7.38 12.40
N PRO A 70 4.76 -7.90 12.08
CA PRO A 70 5.67 -8.53 13.05
C PRO A 70 6.08 -7.59 14.20
N SER A 71 5.83 -6.29 14.05
CA SER A 71 6.05 -5.24 15.05
C SER A 71 4.96 -4.17 14.93
N PHE A 72 4.09 -4.11 15.94
CA PHE A 72 2.99 -3.14 16.03
C PHE A 72 3.52 -1.70 16.05
N THR A 73 4.58 -1.44 16.81
CA THR A 73 5.17 -0.11 16.95
C THR A 73 5.73 0.38 15.63
N ASP A 74 6.38 -0.50 14.86
CA ASP A 74 6.96 -0.11 13.57
C ASP A 74 5.87 0.19 12.54
N ALA A 75 4.79 -0.59 12.54
CA ALA A 75 3.62 -0.33 11.68
C ALA A 75 2.95 1.00 12.04
N ALA A 76 2.77 1.30 13.33
CA ALA A 76 2.21 2.57 13.78
C ALA A 76 3.10 3.75 13.37
N MET A 77 4.42 3.63 13.55
CA MET A 77 5.38 4.66 13.14
C MET A 77 5.42 4.85 11.62
N ALA A 78 5.38 3.78 10.84
CA ALA A 78 5.29 3.85 9.39
C ALA A 78 4.03 4.60 8.94
N ARG A 79 2.88 4.35 9.59
CA ARG A 79 1.64 5.08 9.32
C ARG A 79 1.71 6.56 9.69
N ILE A 80 2.33 6.90 10.81
CA ILE A 80 2.54 8.30 11.21
C ILE A 80 3.41 9.00 10.17
N ALA A 81 4.54 8.39 9.80
CA ALA A 81 5.45 8.94 8.79
C ALA A 81 4.74 9.14 7.44
N GLN A 82 3.95 8.15 7.00
CA GLN A 82 3.17 8.26 5.77
C GLN A 82 2.09 9.35 5.86
N GLY A 83 1.43 9.50 7.01
CA GLY A 83 0.48 10.59 7.25
C GLY A 83 1.14 11.95 7.16
N THR A 84 2.33 12.11 7.75
CA THR A 84 3.14 13.33 7.62
C THR A 84 3.52 13.58 6.17
N LYS A 85 3.98 12.57 5.43
CA LYS A 85 4.34 12.67 4.01
C LYS A 85 3.17 13.21 3.17
N VAL A 86 1.97 12.66 3.35
CA VAL A 86 0.76 13.13 2.66
C VAL A 86 0.47 14.60 2.96
N LEU A 87 0.64 15.04 4.21
CA LEU A 87 0.45 16.44 4.58
C LEU A 87 1.51 17.35 3.96
N THR A 88 2.79 16.97 4.06
CA THR A 88 3.91 17.81 3.58
C THR A 88 3.99 17.88 2.06
N GLU A 89 3.66 16.79 1.36
CA GLU A 89 3.66 16.74 -0.10
C GLU A 89 2.37 17.33 -0.70
N GLY A 90 1.35 17.60 0.11
CA GLY A 90 0.13 18.30 -0.30
C GLY A 90 -0.98 17.40 -0.85
N GLY A 91 -1.12 16.19 -0.31
CA GLY A 91 -2.20 15.25 -0.58
C GLY A 91 -1.76 13.95 -1.25
N GLN A 92 -2.66 12.96 -1.25
CA GLN A 92 -2.39 11.61 -1.79
C GLN A 92 -2.05 11.63 -3.28
N ASP A 93 -2.67 12.53 -4.05
CA ASP A 93 -2.43 12.68 -5.49
C ASP A 93 -0.97 13.06 -5.77
N LYS A 94 -0.44 14.06 -5.04
CA LYS A 94 0.96 14.47 -5.16
C LYS A 94 1.92 13.37 -4.70
N VAL A 95 1.63 12.69 -3.59
CA VAL A 95 2.42 11.55 -3.11
C VAL A 95 2.50 10.45 -4.16
N PHE A 96 1.35 10.09 -4.75
CA PHE A 96 1.27 9.06 -5.79
C PHE A 96 2.14 9.42 -6.99
N HIS A 97 1.96 10.63 -7.52
CA HIS A 97 2.68 11.13 -8.69
C HIS A 97 4.20 11.24 -8.47
N GLN A 98 4.62 11.70 -7.28
CA GLN A 98 6.04 11.71 -6.90
C GLN A 98 6.62 10.30 -6.71
N THR A 99 5.80 9.35 -6.21
CA THR A 99 6.25 8.00 -5.91
C THR A 99 6.37 7.11 -7.15
N PHE A 100 5.46 7.24 -8.11
CA PHE A 100 5.34 6.34 -9.27
C PHE A 100 5.64 6.98 -10.62
N GLN A 101 6.03 8.26 -10.62
CA GLN A 101 6.22 9.09 -11.80
C GLN A 101 4.93 9.27 -12.60
N ASN A 102 4.78 10.38 -13.32
CA ASN A 102 3.52 10.69 -13.99
C ASN A 102 3.43 9.98 -15.33
N LEU A 103 2.35 9.21 -15.53
CA LEU A 103 1.93 8.83 -16.88
C LEU A 103 1.04 9.93 -17.48
N PRO A 104 1.13 10.22 -18.79
CA PRO A 104 0.29 11.23 -19.42
C PRO A 104 -1.22 10.97 -19.20
N GLY A 105 -1.93 11.97 -18.69
CA GLY A 105 -3.37 11.89 -18.42
C GLY A 105 -3.77 10.94 -17.29
N GLU A 106 -2.81 10.45 -16.51
CA GLU A 106 -3.10 9.64 -15.32
C GLU A 106 -3.64 10.51 -14.19
N LYS A 107 -4.67 9.99 -13.52
CA LYS A 107 -5.31 10.61 -12.35
C LYS A 107 -5.46 9.56 -11.26
N LEU A 108 -5.08 9.92 -10.04
CA LEU A 108 -5.39 9.10 -8.88
C LEU A 108 -6.91 9.11 -8.64
N LEU A 109 -7.51 7.94 -8.47
CA LEU A 109 -8.93 7.79 -8.16
C LEU A 109 -9.13 7.54 -6.66
N ASN A 110 -8.37 6.61 -6.09
CA ASN A 110 -8.50 6.21 -4.70
C ASN A 110 -7.17 5.78 -4.09
N SER A 111 -7.08 5.84 -2.75
CA SER A 111 -5.99 5.25 -1.98
C SER A 111 -6.52 4.53 -0.74
N TYR A 112 -5.89 3.42 -0.37
CA TYR A 112 -6.29 2.57 0.75
C TYR A 112 -5.07 2.09 1.52
N VAL A 113 -5.15 2.15 2.84
CA VAL A 113 -4.16 1.52 3.71
C VAL A 113 -4.44 0.03 3.78
N CYS A 114 -3.40 -0.77 3.57
CA CYS A 114 -3.47 -2.23 3.61
C CYS A 114 -2.07 -2.83 3.83
N TYR A 115 -2.02 -4.16 3.86
CA TYR A 115 -0.78 -4.93 3.79
C TYR A 115 -0.72 -5.69 2.46
N LEU A 116 0.48 -5.77 1.90
CA LEU A 116 0.80 -6.73 0.84
C LEU A 116 1.45 -7.96 1.46
N SER A 117 0.93 -9.15 1.16
CA SER A 117 1.57 -10.41 1.55
C SER A 117 2.79 -10.66 0.69
N THR A 118 3.95 -10.88 1.33
CA THR A 118 5.21 -11.23 0.65
C THR A 118 5.79 -12.50 1.26
N SER A 119 6.80 -13.09 0.61
CA SER A 119 7.52 -14.24 1.15
C SER A 119 8.20 -13.97 2.50
N SER A 120 8.52 -12.70 2.79
CA SER A 120 9.09 -12.26 4.06
C SER A 120 8.04 -11.81 5.08
N GLY A 121 6.75 -12.01 4.76
CA GLY A 121 5.61 -11.62 5.58
C GLY A 121 4.86 -10.38 5.07
N PRO A 122 3.82 -9.95 5.81
CA PRO A 122 3.01 -8.79 5.43
C PRO A 122 3.81 -7.48 5.49
N VAL A 123 3.75 -6.69 4.43
CA VAL A 123 4.34 -5.35 4.33
C VAL A 123 3.23 -4.31 4.38
N ILE A 124 3.25 -3.44 5.39
CA ILE A 124 2.31 -2.33 5.50
C ILE A 124 2.56 -1.29 4.40
N GLY A 125 1.49 -0.79 3.79
CA GLY A 125 1.61 0.22 2.76
C GLY A 125 0.29 0.85 2.36
N THR A 126 0.39 1.64 1.29
CA THR A 126 -0.74 2.30 0.66
C THR A 126 -0.93 1.73 -0.75
N LEU A 127 -2.13 1.19 -1.01
CA LEU A 127 -2.61 0.81 -2.33
C LEU A 127 -3.27 2.03 -2.99
N TYR A 128 -2.82 2.37 -4.18
CA TYR A 128 -3.31 3.44 -5.04
C TYR A 128 -4.02 2.82 -6.25
N ILE A 129 -5.17 3.38 -6.61
CA ILE A 129 -5.91 3.03 -7.81
C ILE A 129 -5.99 4.29 -8.68
N SER A 130 -5.43 4.23 -9.88
CA SER A 130 -5.54 5.28 -10.89
C SER A 130 -6.37 4.80 -12.08
N ASN A 131 -6.72 5.73 -12.96
CA ASN A 131 -7.34 5.39 -14.25
C ASN A 131 -6.40 4.62 -15.21
N LYS A 132 -5.15 4.33 -14.82
CA LYS A 132 -4.15 3.63 -15.64
C LYS A 132 -3.54 2.39 -14.96
N ARG A 133 -3.42 2.37 -13.63
CA ARG A 133 -2.76 1.29 -12.90
C ARG A 133 -3.28 1.15 -11.47
N ILE A 134 -3.11 -0.04 -10.96
CA ILE A 134 -3.10 -0.35 -9.54
C ILE A 134 -1.64 -0.31 -9.09
N ALA A 135 -1.34 0.45 -8.04
CA ALA A 135 0.02 0.59 -7.54
C ALA A 135 0.06 0.46 -6.02
N PHE A 136 1.07 -0.17 -5.46
CA PHE A 136 1.29 -0.27 -4.03
C PHE A 136 2.67 0.25 -3.68
N CYS A 137 2.80 0.95 -2.56
CA CYS A 137 4.08 1.35 -1.98
C CYS A 137 4.06 1.04 -0.49
N SER A 138 5.15 0.46 0.02
CA SER A 138 5.35 0.34 1.47
C SER A 138 5.37 1.71 2.14
N ASP A 139 4.83 1.82 3.35
CA ASP A 139 4.80 3.08 4.09
C ASP A 139 6.15 3.41 4.76
N SER A 140 6.97 2.38 4.98
CA SER A 140 8.36 2.51 5.41
C SER A 140 9.29 1.82 4.40
N PRO A 141 10.53 2.30 4.24
CA PRO A 141 11.52 1.58 3.48
C PRO A 141 11.92 0.31 4.22
N LEU A 142 12.16 -0.74 3.46
CA LEU A 142 12.64 -2.03 3.93
C LEU A 142 14.16 -2.09 3.79
N CYS A 143 14.81 -2.73 4.77
CA CYS A 143 16.26 -2.85 4.77
C CYS A 143 16.69 -4.01 3.87
N TYR A 144 17.51 -3.68 2.88
CA TYR A 144 18.14 -4.60 1.96
C TYR A 144 19.63 -4.74 2.31
N TYR A 145 20.11 -5.98 2.44
CA TYR A 145 21.51 -6.29 2.70
C TYR A 145 22.14 -6.88 1.43
N PRO A 146 22.88 -6.10 0.64
CA PRO A 146 23.62 -6.65 -0.48
C PRO A 146 24.71 -7.62 0.01
N SER A 147 25.04 -8.62 -0.80
CA SER A 147 26.13 -9.58 -0.51
C SER A 147 27.49 -8.91 -0.27
N THR A 148 27.65 -7.71 -0.82
CA THR A 148 28.79 -6.82 -0.64
C THR A 148 28.29 -5.39 -0.60
N GLY A 149 28.51 -4.66 0.49
CA GLY A 149 28.14 -3.25 0.62
C GLY A 149 27.41 -2.91 1.93
N ASN A 150 26.99 -1.66 2.05
CA ASN A 150 26.20 -1.18 3.18
C ASN A 150 24.71 -1.52 3.00
N PRO A 151 23.95 -1.68 4.09
CA PRO A 151 22.51 -1.88 4.01
C PRO A 151 21.83 -0.68 3.34
N GLU A 152 20.96 -0.97 2.38
CA GLU A 152 20.18 0.04 1.66
C GLU A 152 18.73 0.02 2.11
N TRP A 153 18.12 1.20 2.20
CA TRP A 153 16.72 1.35 2.60
C TRP A 153 15.88 1.64 1.37
N MET A 154 15.05 0.68 0.99
CA MET A 154 14.30 0.70 -0.28
C MET A 154 12.81 0.55 -0.02
N HIS A 155 11.99 1.38 -0.66
CA HIS A 155 10.55 1.16 -0.63
C HIS A 155 10.19 -0.01 -1.55
N TYR A 156 9.34 -0.91 -1.05
CA TYR A 156 8.79 -2.00 -1.84
C TYR A 156 7.58 -1.49 -2.62
N LYS A 157 7.60 -1.66 -3.94
CA LYS A 157 6.55 -1.19 -4.83
C LYS A 157 6.01 -2.32 -5.68
N VAL A 158 4.71 -2.26 -5.95
CA VAL A 158 4.05 -3.08 -6.98
C VAL A 158 3.34 -2.15 -7.94
N VAL A 159 3.46 -2.37 -9.25
CA VAL A 159 2.77 -1.56 -10.28
C VAL A 159 2.15 -2.47 -11.32
N ILE A 160 0.81 -2.53 -11.35
CA ILE A 160 0.03 -3.35 -12.28
C ILE A 160 -0.81 -2.44 -13.16
N GLN A 161 -0.53 -2.40 -14.46
CA GLN A 161 -1.37 -1.67 -15.42
C GLN A 161 -2.78 -2.27 -15.46
N ASN A 162 -3.80 -1.43 -15.61
CA ASN A 162 -5.21 -1.85 -15.55
C ASN A 162 -5.53 -2.91 -16.61
N GLU A 163 -4.97 -2.79 -17.81
CA GLU A 163 -5.08 -3.75 -18.91
C GLU A 163 -4.42 -5.11 -18.62
N LYS A 164 -3.52 -5.18 -17.63
CA LYS A 164 -2.87 -6.43 -17.20
C LYS A 164 -3.64 -7.12 -16.09
N VAL A 165 -4.66 -6.52 -15.51
CA VAL A 165 -5.48 -7.17 -14.48
C VAL A 165 -6.38 -8.21 -15.15
N ARG A 166 -6.33 -9.46 -14.67
CA ARG A 166 -7.21 -10.55 -15.11
C ARG A 166 -8.43 -10.67 -14.20
N SER A 167 -8.21 -10.67 -12.89
CA SER A 167 -9.29 -10.82 -11.90
C SER A 167 -8.95 -10.17 -10.57
N VAL A 168 -10.00 -9.76 -9.85
CA VAL A 168 -9.96 -9.27 -8.48
C VAL A 168 -10.93 -10.14 -7.70
N ASN A 169 -10.39 -10.97 -6.80
CA ASN A 169 -11.17 -11.99 -6.09
C ASN A 169 -11.19 -11.66 -4.59
N PRO A 170 -12.38 -11.40 -4.01
CA PRO A 170 -12.50 -11.32 -2.56
C PRO A 170 -12.35 -12.71 -1.94
N THR A 171 -11.65 -12.80 -0.82
CA THR A 171 -11.50 -14.04 -0.07
C THR A 171 -11.38 -13.74 1.43
N SER A 172 -11.62 -14.74 2.25
CA SER A 172 -11.54 -14.64 3.71
C SER A 172 -10.88 -15.88 4.30
N ASN A 173 -10.22 -15.74 5.45
CA ASN A 173 -9.62 -16.87 6.13
C ASN A 173 -10.73 -17.82 6.60
N ARG A 174 -10.62 -19.10 6.24
CA ARG A 174 -11.60 -20.14 6.61
C ARG A 174 -11.78 -20.28 8.13
N TRP A 175 -10.71 -20.02 8.88
CA TRP A 175 -10.69 -20.15 10.34
C TRP A 175 -11.00 -18.82 11.03
N ASN A 176 -10.81 -17.70 10.35
CA ASN A 176 -11.13 -16.37 10.85
C ASN A 176 -11.78 -15.49 9.77
N PRO A 177 -13.11 -15.53 9.60
CA PRO A 177 -13.81 -14.77 8.56
C PRO A 177 -13.65 -13.24 8.66
N SER A 178 -13.16 -12.72 9.79
CA SER A 178 -12.82 -11.30 9.95
C SER A 178 -11.54 -10.91 9.19
N GLU A 179 -10.65 -11.87 8.92
CA GLU A 179 -9.49 -11.69 8.06
C GLU A 179 -9.91 -11.80 6.60
N LYS A 180 -10.14 -10.63 6.00
CA LYS A 180 -10.49 -10.49 4.59
C LYS A 180 -9.26 -10.14 3.75
N TYR A 181 -9.22 -10.70 2.55
CA TYR A 181 -8.17 -10.52 1.56
C TYR A 181 -8.78 -10.10 0.22
N ILE A 182 -7.99 -9.39 -0.57
CA ILE A 182 -8.27 -9.13 -1.99
C ILE A 182 -7.13 -9.73 -2.78
N HIS A 183 -7.44 -10.74 -3.59
CA HIS A 183 -6.49 -11.43 -4.45
C HIS A 183 -6.57 -10.86 -5.87
N ILE A 184 -5.49 -10.26 -6.34
CA ILE A 184 -5.38 -9.71 -7.69
C ILE A 184 -4.49 -10.65 -8.52
N VAL A 185 -5.03 -11.09 -9.65
CA VAL A 185 -4.32 -11.95 -10.62
C VAL A 185 -4.11 -11.16 -11.90
N THR A 186 -2.90 -11.19 -12.44
CA THR A 186 -2.57 -10.56 -13.72
C THR A 186 -2.79 -11.50 -14.90
N ARG A 187 -2.83 -10.94 -16.12
CA ARG A 187 -3.02 -11.71 -17.36
C ARG A 187 -1.86 -12.65 -17.68
N ASP A 188 -0.70 -12.46 -17.07
CA ASP A 188 0.47 -13.34 -17.12
C ASP A 188 0.67 -14.11 -15.80
N ASP A 189 -0.40 -14.37 -15.06
CA ASP A 189 -0.47 -15.31 -13.93
C ASP A 189 0.40 -14.95 -12.72
N HIS A 190 0.68 -13.66 -12.52
CA HIS A 190 1.25 -13.16 -11.26
C HIS A 190 0.12 -12.87 -10.27
N GLU A 191 0.35 -13.25 -9.01
CA GLU A 191 -0.63 -13.13 -7.94
C GLU A 191 -0.18 -12.14 -6.87
N PHE A 192 -1.11 -11.29 -6.43
CA PHE A 192 -0.88 -10.31 -5.37
C PHE A 192 -2.00 -10.39 -4.33
N TRP A 193 -1.60 -10.62 -3.09
CA TRP A 193 -2.51 -10.82 -1.98
C TRP A 193 -2.47 -9.62 -1.04
N PHE A 194 -3.54 -8.83 -1.06
CA PHE A 194 -3.70 -7.69 -0.16
C PHE A 194 -4.61 -8.03 1.00
N MET A 195 -4.28 -7.55 2.19
CA MET A 195 -5.01 -7.86 3.41
C MET A 195 -5.04 -6.70 4.39
N GLY A 196 -5.84 -6.83 5.44
CA GLY A 196 -5.89 -5.84 6.51
C GLY A 196 -6.29 -4.46 6.00
N PHE A 197 -7.27 -4.35 5.12
CA PHE A 197 -7.74 -3.05 4.66
C PHE A 197 -8.50 -2.31 5.76
N ILE A 198 -8.17 -1.04 6.00
CA ILE A 198 -9.01 -0.17 6.86
C ILE A 198 -10.39 0.06 6.24
N SER A 199 -10.48 0.04 4.91
CA SER A 199 -11.72 0.26 4.15
C SER A 199 -11.92 -0.82 3.08
N TYR A 200 -12.02 -2.08 3.53
CA TYR A 200 -12.08 -3.26 2.65
C TYR A 200 -13.14 -3.15 1.56
N ASP A 201 -14.42 -2.94 1.92
CA ASP A 201 -15.51 -2.97 0.94
C ASP A 201 -15.36 -1.86 -0.11
N LYS A 202 -14.85 -0.69 0.30
CA LYS A 202 -14.55 0.42 -0.64
C LYS A 202 -13.40 0.05 -1.57
N ALA A 203 -12.33 -0.58 -1.04
CA ALA A 203 -11.20 -1.00 -1.85
C ALA A 203 -11.62 -2.06 -2.89
N LEU A 204 -12.38 -3.08 -2.46
CA LEU A 204 -12.89 -4.13 -3.33
C LEU A 204 -13.78 -3.56 -4.44
N ASN A 205 -14.71 -2.66 -4.10
CA ASN A 205 -15.59 -2.05 -5.09
C ASN A 205 -14.81 -1.26 -6.15
N ASN A 206 -13.85 -0.42 -5.75
CA ASN A 206 -13.07 0.36 -6.71
C ASN A 206 -12.09 -0.50 -7.52
N LEU A 207 -11.51 -1.55 -6.95
CA LEU A 207 -10.70 -2.52 -7.70
C LEU A 207 -11.53 -3.30 -8.72
N THR A 208 -12.76 -3.65 -8.38
CA THR A 208 -13.67 -4.35 -9.32
C THR A 208 -14.06 -3.45 -10.48
N GLN A 209 -14.24 -2.14 -10.24
CA GLN A 209 -14.50 -1.17 -11.32
C GLN A 209 -13.35 -1.08 -12.32
N VAL A 210 -12.09 -1.25 -11.89
CA VAL A 210 -10.93 -1.28 -12.81
C VAL A 210 -11.06 -2.41 -13.84
N LEU A 211 -11.58 -3.58 -13.46
CA LEU A 211 -11.82 -4.69 -14.39
C LEU A 211 -12.83 -4.32 -15.48
N HIS A 212 -13.91 -3.65 -15.10
CA HIS A 212 -15.00 -3.28 -16.00
C HIS A 212 -14.67 -2.10 -16.91
N GLN A 213 -13.62 -1.34 -16.62
CA GLN A 213 -13.15 -0.20 -17.43
C GLN A 213 -12.00 -0.57 -18.39
N SER A 214 -11.55 -1.83 -18.38
CA SER A 214 -10.56 -2.34 -19.34
C SER A 214 -11.16 -2.35 -20.76
N PRO A 215 -10.42 -1.96 -21.82
CA PRO A 215 -10.96 -1.51 -23.11
C PRO A 215 -11.54 -2.61 -24.03
N ALA A 216 -12.43 -3.46 -23.51
CA ALA A 216 -13.28 -4.32 -24.33
C ALA A 216 -14.58 -3.61 -24.79
N ASP A 217 -14.98 -2.50 -24.16
CA ASP A 217 -16.31 -1.88 -24.36
C ASP A 217 -16.33 -0.51 -25.07
N HIS A 218 -15.29 -0.17 -25.83
CA HIS A 218 -15.35 0.99 -26.74
C HIS A 218 -15.11 0.58 -28.19
N ASN A 219 -16.08 -0.15 -28.76
CA ASN A 219 -16.24 -0.22 -30.20
C ASN A 219 -17.42 0.68 -30.64
N PRO A 220 -17.16 1.89 -31.16
CA PRO A 220 -18.21 2.79 -31.62
C PRO A 220 -18.84 2.38 -32.98
N GLU A 221 -18.41 1.31 -33.64
CA GLU A 221 -18.92 0.94 -34.98
C GLU A 221 -20.20 0.08 -35.03
N ARG A 222 -20.89 -0.16 -33.91
CA ARG A 222 -22.15 -0.96 -33.91
C ARG A 222 -23.44 -0.18 -33.67
N GLN A 223 -23.47 1.13 -33.95
CA GLN A 223 -24.71 1.95 -33.83
C GLN A 223 -25.26 2.50 -35.14
N HIS A 224 -24.66 2.20 -36.29
CA HIS A 224 -25.23 2.55 -37.60
C HIS A 224 -25.50 1.30 -38.44
N LEU A 225 -26.49 0.51 -38.05
CA LEU A 225 -27.22 -0.44 -38.90
C LEU A 225 -28.39 -1.02 -38.10
N ARG A 226 -29.46 -0.24 -37.97
CA ARG A 226 -30.84 -0.70 -37.80
C ARG A 226 -31.80 0.46 -38.04
#